data_AF-A0AAJ4TSU3-F1
#
_entry.id   AF-A0AAJ4TSU3-F1
#
_cell.length_a   1.000
_cell.length_b   1.000
_cell.length_c   1.000
_cell.angle_alpha   90.00
_cell.angle_beta   90.00
_cell.angle_gamma   90.00
#
_symmetry.space_group_name_H-M   'P 1'
#
loop_
_entity.id
_entity.type
_entity.pdbx_description
1 polymer ?
#
loop_
_entity_poly.entity_id
_entity_poly.type
_entity_poly.pdbx_seq_one_letter_code
_entity_poly.pdbx_strand_id
1 'polypeptide(L)'
;MDIKNQIKFEERNVVFIKIENFSEYTFKDGSIENLVLISKMGNEDAYFDVGALCYKRRTRINRVKHYSYVDKSTFNKHIAKALKNYLSENYLSLTINSTYTILSRLKLTIDDLYNLSEEKSIELKFNDLDHCHIIYENYTAKLVDKVRSGLSRPSFTSSYTYAKKQKICFDLIAANCDLDGKAFKERYTEIKGFSAANIEPKVYNDLDYSIFLSHCKKIFYIFSDFIINNGLFPIRLNIKDDKYDINQYEYMIKNPKGRYANYFLDNKTRRFLTRRETVINAKRIENVEQLPIRFKKK
;
A
#
# COMPACT_ATOMS: atom_id res chain seq x y z
N MET A 1 18.94 44.42 -5.98
CA MET A 1 19.55 43.47 -5.02
C MET A 1 18.54 42.36 -4.78
N ASP A 2 18.64 41.27 -5.54
CA ASP A 2 17.74 40.12 -5.40
C ASP A 2 18.24 39.21 -4.28
N ILE A 3 17.62 39.31 -3.10
CA ILE A 3 17.72 38.27 -2.08
C ILE A 3 16.89 37.09 -2.59
N LYS A 4 17.51 36.25 -3.44
CA LYS A 4 16.93 34.96 -3.81
C LYS A 4 16.73 34.16 -2.53
N ASN A 5 15.47 33.85 -2.22
CA ASN A 5 15.05 32.91 -1.18
C ASN A 5 15.89 31.62 -1.23
N GLN A 6 16.97 31.56 -0.44
CA GLN A 6 17.70 30.32 -0.24
C GLN A 6 16.82 29.40 0.59
N ILE A 7 16.48 28.24 0.03
CA ILE A 7 15.74 27.20 0.74
C ILE A 7 16.62 26.74 1.90
N LYS A 8 16.18 27.03 3.13
CA LYS A 8 16.89 26.64 4.35
C LYS A 8 16.15 25.48 5.01
N PHE A 9 16.78 24.31 5.01
CA PHE A 9 16.29 23.15 5.74
C PHE A 9 16.82 23.18 7.18
N GLU A 10 15.91 23.12 8.14
CA GLU A 10 16.22 23.19 9.56
C GLU A 10 15.71 21.96 10.32
N GLU A 11 16.33 21.71 11.46
CA GLU A 11 15.85 20.73 12.42
C GLU A 11 14.59 21.26 13.12
N ARG A 12 13.63 20.35 13.36
CA ARG A 12 12.41 20.61 14.13
C ARG A 12 12.45 19.81 15.43
N ASN A 13 11.63 20.19 16.40
CA ASN A 13 11.46 19.37 17.59
C ASN A 13 10.80 18.04 17.19
N VAL A 14 11.33 16.92 17.68
CA VAL A 14 10.84 15.58 17.31
C VAL A 14 10.46 14.80 18.55
N VAL A 15 9.26 14.21 18.53
CA VAL A 15 8.75 13.31 19.56
C VAL A 15 8.46 11.96 18.94
N PHE A 16 9.04 10.90 19.51
CA PHE A 16 8.87 9.52 19.04
C PHE A 16 7.82 8.80 19.85
N ILE A 17 6.85 8.21 19.16
CA ILE A 17 5.70 7.57 19.81
C ILE A 17 5.38 6.26 19.13
N LYS A 18 5.31 5.20 19.92
CA LYS A 18 4.78 3.92 19.48
C LYS A 18 3.29 4.06 19.17
N ILE A 19 2.84 3.49 18.05
CA ILE A 19 1.47 3.72 17.58
C ILE A 19 0.41 3.23 18.57
N GLU A 20 0.75 2.24 19.38
CA GLU A 20 -0.07 1.71 20.47
C GLU A 20 -0.35 2.78 21.55
N ASN A 21 0.57 3.74 21.71
CA ASN A 21 0.47 4.83 22.68
C ASN A 21 -0.04 6.13 22.03
N PHE A 22 -0.51 6.08 20.78
CA PHE A 22 -0.89 7.29 20.04
C PHE A 22 -2.09 7.99 20.67
N SER A 23 -3.09 7.24 21.16
CA SER A 23 -4.26 7.81 21.83
C SER A 23 -3.85 8.71 22.99
N GLU A 24 -2.98 8.23 23.87
CA GLU A 24 -2.45 8.97 25.03
C GLU A 24 -1.72 10.27 24.65
N TYR A 25 -1.12 10.31 23.45
CA TYR A 25 -0.45 11.51 22.94
C TYR A 25 -1.42 12.54 22.37
N THR A 26 -2.45 12.11 21.63
CA THR A 26 -3.44 13.02 21.06
C THR A 26 -4.29 13.74 22.11
N PHE A 27 -4.51 13.12 23.27
CA PHE A 27 -5.27 13.71 24.39
C PHE A 27 -4.47 14.70 25.25
N LYS A 28 -3.15 14.85 25.04
CA LYS A 28 -2.24 15.70 25.85
C LYS A 28 -1.60 16.86 25.06
N ASP A 29 -2.36 17.51 24.18
CA ASP A 29 -1.88 18.66 23.39
C ASP A 29 -0.65 18.39 22.49
N GLY A 30 -0.41 17.13 22.13
CA GLY A 30 0.68 16.77 21.22
C GLY A 30 0.60 17.49 19.86
N SER A 31 1.63 18.28 19.55
CA SER A 31 1.84 18.91 18.25
C SER A 31 2.20 17.88 17.18
N ILE A 32 1.30 17.66 16.22
CA ILE A 32 1.48 16.65 15.16
C ILE A 32 2.71 16.94 14.29
N GLU A 33 3.07 18.21 14.12
CA GLU A 33 4.26 18.67 13.39
C GLU A 33 5.57 18.23 14.03
N ASN A 34 5.53 17.77 15.28
CA ASN A 34 6.68 17.23 16.01
C ASN A 34 6.74 15.69 15.94
N LEU A 35 5.69 15.02 15.48
CA LEU A 35 5.51 13.58 15.68
C LEU A 35 6.29 12.70 14.71
N VAL A 36 6.96 11.67 15.24
CA VAL A 36 7.38 10.46 14.52
C VAL A 36 6.65 9.26 15.13
N LEU A 37 5.88 8.56 14.32
CA LEU A 37 5.21 7.32 14.71
C LEU A 37 6.14 6.12 14.50
N ILE A 38 6.21 5.27 15.51
CA ILE A 38 6.89 3.98 15.47
C ILE A 38 5.81 2.91 15.32
N SER A 39 5.89 2.15 14.24
CA SER A 39 5.02 1.01 13.94
C SER A 39 5.84 -0.25 13.71
N LYS A 40 5.21 -1.42 13.58
CA LYS A 40 5.89 -2.67 13.23
C LYS A 40 5.83 -2.95 11.72
N MET A 41 6.93 -3.43 11.17
CA MET A 41 7.00 -4.05 9.84
C MET A 41 7.60 -5.45 9.99
N GLY A 42 6.73 -6.45 10.19
CA GLY A 42 7.16 -7.75 10.67
C GLY A 42 7.73 -7.63 12.09
N ASN A 43 8.95 -8.12 12.30
CA ASN A 43 9.62 -8.08 13.60
C ASN A 43 10.48 -6.81 13.82
N GLU A 44 10.52 -5.90 12.86
CA GLU A 44 11.34 -4.69 12.91
C GLU A 44 10.50 -3.44 13.16
N ASP A 45 11.08 -2.46 13.85
CA ASP A 45 10.47 -1.14 14.03
C ASP A 45 10.59 -0.33 12.72
N ALA A 46 9.48 0.26 12.33
CA ALA A 46 9.36 1.13 11.18
C ALA A 46 8.94 2.53 11.63
N TYR A 47 9.77 3.51 11.30
CA TYR A 47 9.61 4.90 11.69
C TYR A 47 8.93 5.69 10.58
N PHE A 48 7.90 6.43 10.95
CA PHE A 48 7.13 7.26 10.04
C PHE A 48 7.04 8.68 10.56
N ASP A 49 7.75 9.57 9.88
CA ASP A 49 7.80 10.99 10.18
C ASP A 49 6.53 11.71 9.70
N VAL A 50 5.46 11.63 10.52
CA VAL A 50 4.19 12.32 10.28
C VAL A 50 4.40 13.84 10.31
N GLY A 51 5.19 14.33 11.28
CA GLY A 51 5.35 15.76 11.51
C GLY A 51 5.94 16.49 10.31
N ALA A 52 6.90 15.87 9.62
CA ALA A 52 7.46 16.43 8.41
C ALA A 52 6.42 16.55 7.28
N LEU A 53 5.35 15.76 7.26
CA LEU A 53 4.26 15.89 6.27
C LEU A 53 3.48 17.21 6.41
N CYS A 54 3.59 17.91 7.54
CA CYS A 54 3.00 19.24 7.71
C CYS A 54 3.74 20.32 6.92
N TYR A 55 4.89 20.00 6.35
CA TYR A 55 5.74 20.90 5.58
C TYR A 55 5.80 20.42 4.14
N LYS A 56 5.52 21.35 3.22
CA LYS A 56 5.59 21.06 1.79
C LYS A 56 7.01 20.68 1.37
N ARG A 57 8.01 21.44 1.84
CA ARG A 57 9.43 21.21 1.55
C ARG A 57 10.11 20.57 2.76
N ARG A 58 10.64 19.37 2.52
CA ARG A 58 11.36 18.57 3.51
C ARG A 58 12.39 17.68 2.85
N THR A 59 13.44 17.31 3.58
CA THR A 59 14.45 16.37 3.11
C THR A 59 13.90 14.95 3.07
N ARG A 60 14.69 14.02 2.50
CA ARG A 60 14.46 12.59 2.76
C ARG A 60 14.69 12.30 4.25
N ILE A 61 14.00 11.28 4.76
CA ILE A 61 14.19 10.80 6.13
C ILE A 61 15.63 10.35 6.31
N ASN A 62 16.28 10.84 7.35
CA ASN A 62 17.60 10.38 7.75
C ASN A 62 17.47 8.96 8.35
N ARG A 63 18.27 8.00 7.87
CA ARG A 63 18.17 6.59 8.32
C ARG A 63 18.63 6.36 9.75
N VAL A 64 19.49 7.22 10.29
CA VAL A 64 20.04 7.13 11.65
C VAL A 64 19.14 7.89 12.63
N LYS A 65 18.71 9.09 12.24
CA LYS A 65 17.89 9.96 13.09
C LYS A 65 16.39 9.65 13.01
N HIS A 66 15.94 8.97 11.95
CA HIS A 66 14.54 8.61 11.69
C HIS A 66 13.55 9.77 11.45
N TYR A 67 14.03 11.01 11.29
CA TYR A 67 13.24 12.17 10.89
C TYR A 67 13.88 12.97 9.74
N SER A 68 13.13 13.92 9.21
CA SER A 68 13.52 14.81 8.09
C SER A 68 13.77 16.23 8.59
N TYR A 69 14.68 16.94 7.93
CA TYR A 69 14.80 18.39 8.05
C TYR A 69 13.70 19.05 7.21
N VAL A 70 13.22 20.22 7.64
CA VAL A 70 12.06 20.90 7.03
C VAL A 70 12.39 22.36 6.73
N ASP A 71 11.77 22.90 5.68
CA ASP A 71 11.71 24.34 5.47
C ASP A 71 10.51 24.89 6.22
N LYS A 72 10.77 25.54 7.36
CA LYS A 72 9.73 26.04 8.28
C LYS A 72 8.77 27.02 7.62
N SER A 73 9.22 27.75 6.59
CA SER A 73 8.35 28.69 5.84
C SER A 73 7.23 27.99 5.08
N THR A 74 7.36 26.68 4.87
CA THR A 74 6.39 25.87 4.11
C THR A 74 5.43 25.05 4.98
N PHE A 75 5.36 25.39 6.27
CA PHE A 75 4.40 24.79 7.20
C PHE A 75 2.95 25.08 6.77
N ASN A 76 2.11 24.05 6.76
CA ASN A 76 0.69 24.17 6.49
C ASN A 76 -0.13 23.71 7.71
N LYS A 77 -0.71 24.68 8.41
CA LYS A 77 -1.55 24.44 9.59
C LYS A 77 -2.83 23.63 9.29
N HIS A 78 -3.37 23.73 8.09
CA HIS A 78 -4.57 22.99 7.68
C HIS A 78 -4.25 21.51 7.46
N ILE A 79 -3.10 21.21 6.87
CA ILE A 79 -2.59 19.83 6.76
C ILE A 79 -2.26 19.26 8.14
N ALA A 80 -1.62 20.05 9.01
CA ALA A 80 -1.34 19.61 10.38
C ALA A 80 -2.64 19.23 11.11
N LYS A 81 -3.64 20.12 11.13
CA LYS A 81 -4.96 19.82 11.72
C LYS A 81 -5.59 18.59 11.08
N ALA A 82 -5.56 18.49 9.75
CA ALA A 82 -6.16 17.37 9.03
C ALA A 82 -5.53 16.02 9.38
N LEU A 83 -4.20 15.98 9.46
CA LEU A 83 -3.46 14.79 9.88
C LEU A 83 -3.75 14.41 11.33
N LYS A 84 -3.81 15.40 12.24
CA LYS A 84 -4.16 15.16 13.65
C LYS A 84 -5.53 14.48 13.75
N ASN A 85 -6.55 15.04 13.12
CA ASN A 85 -7.90 14.49 13.17
C ASN A 85 -7.98 13.11 12.50
N TYR A 86 -7.40 12.95 11.29
CA TYR A 86 -7.39 11.67 10.59
C TYR A 86 -6.76 10.55 11.45
N LEU A 87 -5.62 10.83 12.08
CA LEU A 87 -4.96 9.85 12.92
C LEU A 87 -5.77 9.56 14.20
N SER A 88 -6.37 10.58 14.81
CA SER A 88 -7.24 10.40 15.99
C SER A 88 -8.45 9.52 15.70
N GLU A 89 -9.08 9.64 14.52
CA GLU A 89 -10.23 8.80 14.16
C GLU A 89 -9.82 7.39 13.72
N ASN A 90 -8.64 7.25 13.11
CA ASN A 90 -8.20 5.99 12.52
C ASN A 90 -7.22 5.21 13.40
N TYR A 91 -6.92 5.65 14.63
CA TYR A 91 -5.84 5.08 15.46
C TYR A 91 -5.96 3.57 15.66
N LEU A 92 -7.17 3.03 15.89
CA LEU A 92 -7.39 1.59 16.04
C LEU A 92 -7.03 0.80 14.77
N SER A 93 -7.30 1.36 13.59
CA SER A 93 -6.91 0.72 12.32
C SER A 93 -5.40 0.75 12.09
N LEU A 94 -4.71 1.68 12.76
CA LEU A 94 -3.27 1.88 12.69
C LEU A 94 -2.49 1.07 13.75
N THR A 95 -3.13 0.22 14.54
CA THR A 95 -2.44 -0.76 15.42
C THR A 95 -2.37 -2.16 14.80
N ILE A 96 -2.83 -2.33 13.56
CA ILE A 96 -2.91 -3.63 12.86
C ILE A 96 -1.65 -3.87 11.99
N ASN A 97 -1.34 -5.13 11.65
CA ASN A 97 -0.20 -5.56 10.79
C ASN A 97 -0.01 -4.84 9.43
N SER A 98 -0.87 -3.89 9.04
CA SER A 98 -0.78 -3.12 7.79
C SER A 98 -0.49 -1.62 7.96
N THR A 99 -0.28 -1.15 9.19
CA THR A 99 -0.05 0.25 9.56
C THR A 99 0.98 0.95 8.70
N TYR A 100 2.17 0.36 8.56
CA TYR A 100 3.24 0.97 7.76
C TYR A 100 2.78 1.23 6.31
N THR A 101 2.01 0.30 5.75
CA THR A 101 1.49 0.44 4.39
C THR A 101 0.46 1.57 4.30
N ILE A 102 -0.40 1.73 5.32
CA ILE A 102 -1.38 2.82 5.39
C ILE A 102 -0.64 4.16 5.51
N LEU A 103 0.31 4.28 6.43
CA LEU A 103 1.10 5.49 6.65
C LEU A 103 1.91 5.87 5.39
N SER A 104 2.55 4.89 4.74
CA SER A 104 3.26 5.11 3.47
C SER A 104 2.33 5.68 2.37
N ARG A 105 1.09 5.17 2.27
CA ARG A 105 0.09 5.70 1.34
C ARG A 105 -0.41 7.09 1.75
N LEU A 106 -0.51 7.38 3.05
CA LEU A 106 -0.83 8.71 3.56
C LEU A 106 0.23 9.72 3.13
N LYS A 107 1.53 9.41 3.33
CA LYS A 107 2.63 10.26 2.84
C LYS A 107 2.49 10.57 1.35
N LEU A 108 2.27 9.53 0.53
CA LEU A 108 2.14 9.71 -0.91
C LEU A 108 0.90 10.54 -1.30
N THR A 109 -0.17 10.45 -0.51
CA THR A 109 -1.39 11.25 -0.71
C THR A 109 -1.12 12.71 -0.39
N ILE A 110 -0.49 13.02 0.75
CA ILE A 110 -0.11 14.39 1.13
C ILE A 110 0.87 15.00 0.11
N ASP A 111 1.85 14.23 -0.35
CA ASP A 111 2.78 14.66 -1.41
C ASP A 111 2.02 15.01 -2.70
N ASP A 112 1.10 14.16 -3.14
CA ASP A 112 0.29 14.43 -4.33
C ASP A 112 -0.61 15.67 -4.14
N LEU A 113 -1.14 15.92 -2.93
CA LEU A 113 -1.98 17.07 -2.61
C LEU A 113 -1.20 18.39 -2.61
N TYR A 114 0.02 18.42 -2.06
CA TYR A 114 0.88 19.60 -2.18
C TYR A 114 1.24 19.93 -3.62
N ASN A 115 1.53 18.91 -4.43
CA ASN A 115 1.78 19.10 -5.86
C ASN A 115 0.52 19.61 -6.58
N LEU A 116 -0.65 19.05 -6.24
CA LEU A 116 -1.92 19.51 -6.81
C LEU A 116 -2.22 20.97 -6.46
N SER A 117 -1.94 21.38 -5.21
CA SER A 117 -2.09 22.75 -4.74
C SER A 117 -1.24 23.72 -5.57
N GLU A 118 0.00 23.36 -5.93
CA GLU A 118 0.82 24.14 -6.85
C GLU A 118 0.29 24.15 -8.28
N GLU A 119 0.06 22.96 -8.84
CA GLU A 119 -0.36 22.76 -10.23
C GLU A 119 -1.68 23.47 -10.56
N LYS A 120 -2.58 23.57 -9.58
CA LYS A 120 -3.94 24.10 -9.76
C LYS A 120 -4.21 25.38 -8.96
N SER A 121 -3.23 25.89 -8.22
CA SER A 121 -3.41 27.03 -7.30
C SER A 121 -4.59 26.84 -6.34
N ILE A 122 -4.79 25.61 -5.85
CA ILE A 122 -5.85 25.25 -4.90
C ILE A 122 -5.30 25.37 -3.48
N GLU A 123 -6.06 26.01 -2.59
CA GLU A 123 -5.74 26.05 -1.18
C GLU A 123 -6.15 24.74 -0.47
N LEU A 124 -5.24 24.15 0.31
CA LEU A 124 -5.49 22.89 1.03
C LEU A 124 -6.21 23.13 2.37
N LYS A 125 -7.46 23.60 2.31
CA LYS A 125 -8.34 23.79 3.46
C LYS A 125 -9.28 22.61 3.63
N PHE A 126 -9.19 21.94 4.78
CA PHE A 126 -10.01 20.76 5.12
C PHE A 126 -11.17 21.08 6.07
N ASN A 127 -11.32 22.33 6.48
CA ASN A 127 -12.37 22.78 7.41
C ASN A 127 -13.46 23.61 6.72
N ASP A 128 -13.47 23.59 5.38
CA ASP A 128 -14.38 24.34 4.53
C ASP A 128 -14.89 23.36 3.47
N LEU A 129 -16.21 23.19 3.43
CA LEU A 129 -16.86 22.18 2.60
C LEU A 129 -16.62 22.39 1.10
N ASP A 130 -16.68 23.63 0.65
CA ASP A 130 -16.51 23.97 -0.77
C ASP A 130 -15.06 23.70 -1.19
N HIS A 131 -14.10 24.06 -0.34
CA HIS A 131 -12.69 23.71 -0.57
C HIS A 131 -12.45 22.20 -0.56
N CYS A 132 -13.09 21.46 0.35
CA CYS A 132 -13.03 20.00 0.38
C CYS A 132 -13.55 19.38 -0.92
N HIS A 133 -14.65 19.90 -1.47
CA HIS A 133 -15.16 19.48 -2.78
C HIS A 133 -14.15 19.73 -3.89
N ILE A 134 -13.54 20.92 -3.95
CA ILE A 134 -12.52 21.28 -4.96
C ILE A 134 -11.30 20.36 -4.87
N ILE A 135 -10.78 20.13 -3.66
CA ILE A 135 -9.63 19.25 -3.41
C ILE A 135 -9.96 17.83 -3.87
N TYR A 136 -11.09 17.29 -3.43
CA TYR A 136 -11.46 15.91 -3.71
C TYR A 136 -11.73 15.66 -5.19
N GLU A 137 -12.40 16.59 -5.86
CA GLU A 137 -12.66 16.53 -7.30
C GLU A 137 -11.36 16.48 -8.11
N ASN A 138 -10.48 17.47 -7.88
CA ASN A 138 -9.22 17.59 -8.62
C ASN A 138 -8.29 16.41 -8.35
N TYR A 139 -8.22 15.96 -7.09
CA TYR A 139 -7.40 14.82 -6.74
C TYR A 139 -7.96 13.52 -7.32
N THR A 140 -9.27 13.33 -7.28
CA THR A 140 -9.95 12.17 -7.90
C THR A 140 -9.70 12.14 -9.39
N ALA A 141 -9.86 13.26 -10.10
CA ALA A 141 -9.57 13.36 -11.54
C ALA A 141 -8.11 12.96 -11.84
N LYS A 142 -7.14 13.49 -11.09
CA LYS A 142 -5.71 13.15 -11.22
C LYS A 142 -5.45 11.65 -11.03
N LEU A 143 -6.13 11.00 -10.06
CA LEU A 143 -5.99 9.56 -9.84
C LEU A 143 -6.65 8.73 -10.95
N VAL A 144 -7.84 9.14 -11.43
CA VAL A 144 -8.55 8.48 -12.53
C VAL A 144 -7.71 8.51 -13.81
N ASP A 145 -7.06 9.64 -14.12
CA ASP A 145 -6.21 9.75 -15.30
C ASP A 145 -4.95 8.87 -15.19
N LYS A 146 -4.37 8.73 -13.99
CA LYS A 146 -3.29 7.77 -13.73
C LYS A 146 -3.74 6.32 -13.95
N VAL A 147 -4.98 5.97 -13.57
CA VAL A 147 -5.53 4.64 -13.82
C VAL A 147 -5.78 4.43 -15.32
N ARG A 148 -6.39 5.39 -16.01
CA ARG A 148 -6.67 5.31 -17.46
C ARG A 148 -5.38 5.16 -18.27
N SER A 149 -4.39 6.01 -18.01
CA SER A 149 -3.08 5.94 -18.67
C SER A 149 -2.31 4.65 -18.31
N GLY A 150 -2.51 4.14 -17.10
CA GLY A 150 -1.99 2.85 -16.67
C GLY A 150 -2.58 1.69 -17.45
N LEU A 151 -3.91 1.66 -17.64
CA LEU A 151 -4.61 0.59 -18.37
C LEU A 151 -4.10 0.39 -19.81
N SER A 152 -3.58 1.44 -20.44
CA SER A 152 -2.96 1.35 -21.78
C SER A 152 -1.56 0.71 -21.77
N ARG A 153 -0.99 0.41 -20.60
CA ARG A 153 0.37 -0.13 -20.45
C ARG A 153 0.33 -1.61 -20.05
N PRO A 154 1.05 -2.51 -20.76
CA PRO A 154 1.11 -3.93 -20.42
C PRO A 154 1.64 -4.24 -19.01
N SER A 155 2.41 -3.32 -18.42
CA SER A 155 2.99 -3.46 -17.07
C SER A 155 2.06 -3.04 -15.94
N PHE A 156 0.88 -2.47 -16.24
CA PHE A 156 -0.06 -2.03 -15.22
C PHE A 156 -0.86 -3.20 -14.67
N THR A 157 -0.62 -3.52 -13.40
CA THR A 157 -1.16 -4.72 -12.77
C THR A 157 -2.15 -4.44 -11.65
N SER A 158 -2.42 -3.20 -11.26
CA SER A 158 -3.40 -2.91 -10.21
C SER A 158 -3.81 -1.45 -10.11
N SER A 159 -5.10 -1.20 -9.84
CA SER A 159 -5.61 0.10 -9.41
C SER A 159 -5.67 0.29 -7.88
N TYR A 160 -5.33 -0.75 -7.09
CA TYR A 160 -5.55 -0.78 -5.63
C TYR A 160 -4.86 0.37 -4.90
N THR A 161 -3.65 0.75 -5.33
CA THR A 161 -2.92 1.89 -4.76
C THR A 161 -3.66 3.20 -4.97
N TYR A 162 -4.28 3.42 -6.13
CA TYR A 162 -5.03 4.63 -6.45
C TYR A 162 -6.35 4.69 -5.68
N ALA A 163 -7.06 3.56 -5.59
CA ALA A 163 -8.26 3.42 -4.77
C ALA A 163 -7.97 3.76 -3.29
N LYS A 164 -6.86 3.24 -2.74
CA LYS A 164 -6.47 3.54 -1.36
C LYS A 164 -6.07 5.00 -1.15
N LYS A 165 -5.38 5.61 -2.11
CA LYS A 165 -5.07 7.05 -2.09
C LYS A 165 -6.33 7.91 -2.10
N GLN A 166 -7.31 7.57 -2.96
CA GLN A 166 -8.60 8.25 -3.00
C GLN A 166 -9.34 8.12 -1.66
N LYS A 167 -9.35 6.91 -1.08
CA LYS A 167 -9.94 6.67 0.24
C LYS A 167 -9.28 7.52 1.32
N ILE A 168 -7.95 7.59 1.37
CA ILE A 168 -7.23 8.41 2.36
C ILE A 168 -7.58 9.90 2.21
N CYS A 169 -7.69 10.42 0.99
CA CYS A 169 -8.11 11.80 0.78
C CYS A 169 -9.55 12.04 1.28
N PHE A 170 -10.46 11.09 1.04
CA PHE A 170 -11.81 11.16 1.59
C PHE A 170 -11.78 11.13 3.12
N ASP A 171 -11.04 10.19 3.72
CA ASP A 171 -10.95 10.04 5.17
C ASP A 171 -10.33 11.29 5.83
N LEU A 172 -9.37 11.96 5.18
CA LEU A 172 -8.85 13.26 5.62
C LEU A 172 -9.93 14.34 5.64
N ILE A 173 -10.79 14.38 4.63
CA ILE A 173 -11.91 15.33 4.54
C ILE A 173 -12.97 15.01 5.60
N ALA A 174 -13.37 13.74 5.71
CA ALA A 174 -14.37 13.26 6.67
C ALA A 174 -13.96 13.53 8.13
N ALA A 175 -12.67 13.41 8.46
CA ALA A 175 -12.19 13.71 9.80
C ALA A 175 -12.18 15.21 10.17
N ASN A 176 -12.45 16.11 9.21
CA ASN A 176 -12.35 17.56 9.41
C ASN A 176 -13.64 18.32 9.08
N CYS A 177 -14.59 17.66 8.43
CA CYS A 177 -15.90 18.20 8.10
C CYS A 177 -16.98 17.24 8.59
N ASP A 178 -18.06 17.79 9.14
CA ASP A 178 -19.28 17.02 9.40
C ASP A 178 -19.99 16.76 8.06
N LEU A 179 -19.93 15.51 7.58
CA LEU A 179 -20.34 15.12 6.25
C LEU A 179 -21.17 13.85 6.28
N ASP A 180 -22.26 13.83 5.50
CA ASP A 180 -22.80 12.57 5.02
C ASP A 180 -21.83 11.98 3.97
N GLY A 181 -21.00 11.05 4.41
CA GLY A 181 -20.00 10.40 3.57
C GLY A 181 -20.55 9.67 2.36
N LYS A 182 -21.83 9.25 2.37
CA LYS A 182 -22.48 8.62 1.22
C LYS A 182 -22.83 9.66 0.17
N ALA A 183 -23.54 10.71 0.56
CA ALA A 183 -23.93 11.80 -0.34
C ALA A 183 -22.70 12.52 -0.95
N PHE A 184 -21.61 12.67 -0.17
CA PHE A 184 -20.37 13.26 -0.68
C PHE A 184 -19.74 12.40 -1.78
N LYS A 185 -19.62 11.08 -1.56
CA LYS A 185 -18.96 10.16 -2.52
C LYS A 185 -19.76 9.96 -3.80
N GLU A 186 -21.09 9.94 -3.74
CA GLU A 186 -21.96 9.73 -4.90
C GLU A 186 -21.79 10.81 -5.99
N ARG A 187 -21.26 11.99 -5.64
CA ARG A 187 -20.95 13.07 -6.59
C ARG A 187 -19.71 12.80 -7.45
N TYR A 188 -18.87 11.84 -7.07
CA TYR A 188 -17.55 11.66 -7.68
C TYR A 188 -17.32 10.25 -8.19
N THR A 189 -16.41 10.12 -9.16
CA THR A 189 -16.03 8.81 -9.69
C THR A 189 -15.22 8.03 -8.65
N GLU A 190 -15.73 6.89 -8.21
CA GLU A 190 -15.00 5.98 -7.32
C GLU A 190 -14.05 5.06 -8.10
N ILE A 191 -12.77 5.04 -7.70
CA ILE A 191 -11.80 4.08 -8.23
C ILE A 191 -11.96 2.76 -7.49
N LYS A 192 -12.50 1.76 -8.17
CA LYS A 192 -12.52 0.39 -7.64
C LYS A 192 -11.12 -0.20 -7.69
N GLY A 193 -10.65 -0.67 -6.54
CA GLY A 193 -9.40 -1.41 -6.44
C GLY A 193 -9.55 -2.77 -7.09
N PHE A 194 -8.82 -3.01 -8.17
CA PHE A 194 -8.57 -4.35 -8.70
C PHE A 194 -7.06 -4.58 -8.66
N SER A 195 -6.66 -5.77 -8.26
CA SER A 195 -5.46 -6.37 -8.83
C SER A 195 -5.86 -6.90 -10.20
N ALA A 196 -5.11 -6.59 -11.25
CA ALA A 196 -5.14 -7.41 -12.45
C ALA A 196 -5.06 -8.83 -11.92
N ALA A 197 -6.04 -9.65 -12.28
CA ALA A 197 -6.08 -10.98 -11.77
C ALA A 197 -4.72 -11.61 -12.12
N ASN A 198 -3.95 -12.02 -11.11
CA ASN A 198 -3.62 -13.43 -11.13
C ASN A 198 -4.99 -14.06 -11.30
N ILE A 199 -5.32 -14.43 -12.54
CA ILE A 199 -6.50 -15.21 -12.82
C ILE A 199 -6.19 -16.46 -12.03
N GLU A 200 -6.60 -16.51 -10.76
CA GLU A 200 -6.89 -17.77 -10.15
C GLU A 200 -7.85 -18.39 -11.15
N PRO A 201 -7.47 -19.50 -11.81
CA PRO A 201 -8.38 -20.15 -12.72
C PRO A 201 -9.64 -20.38 -11.89
N LYS A 202 -10.71 -19.68 -12.26
CA LYS A 202 -12.02 -20.03 -11.72
C LYS A 202 -12.17 -21.49 -12.09
N VAL A 203 -12.33 -22.32 -11.09
CA VAL A 203 -12.62 -23.72 -11.25
C VAL A 203 -14.01 -23.76 -11.89
N TYR A 204 -14.05 -23.95 -13.21
CA TYR A 204 -15.29 -23.84 -14.00
C TYR A 204 -16.07 -25.16 -14.06
N ASN A 205 -15.51 -26.25 -13.51
CA ASN A 205 -16.11 -27.57 -13.48
C ASN A 205 -15.68 -28.37 -12.23
N ASP A 206 -16.45 -29.41 -11.89
CA ASP A 206 -16.23 -30.25 -10.71
C ASP A 206 -14.88 -30.98 -10.74
N LEU A 207 -14.35 -31.26 -11.95
CA LEU A 207 -13.06 -31.93 -12.12
C LEU A 207 -11.90 -31.04 -11.64
N ASP A 208 -11.87 -29.78 -12.08
CA ASP A 208 -10.88 -28.79 -11.64
C ASP A 208 -10.97 -28.54 -10.12
N TYR A 209 -12.18 -28.64 -9.54
CA TYR A 209 -12.40 -28.47 -8.09
C TYR A 209 -11.83 -29.66 -7.31
N SER A 210 -12.07 -30.87 -7.82
CA SER A 210 -11.55 -32.10 -7.24
C SER A 210 -10.01 -32.13 -7.25
N ILE A 211 -9.40 -31.66 -8.35
CA ILE A 211 -7.95 -31.53 -8.48
C ILE A 211 -7.40 -30.51 -7.48
N PHE A 212 -8.04 -29.34 -7.36
CA PHE A 212 -7.67 -28.32 -6.37
C PHE A 212 -7.73 -28.86 -4.94
N LEU A 213 -8.84 -29.51 -4.54
CA LEU A 213 -8.98 -30.11 -3.22
C LEU A 213 -7.94 -31.21 -2.96
N SER A 214 -7.61 -32.02 -3.98
CA SER A 214 -6.56 -33.03 -3.91
C SER A 214 -5.19 -32.39 -3.65
N HIS A 215 -4.86 -31.29 -4.33
CA HIS A 215 -3.62 -30.54 -4.11
C HIS A 215 -3.57 -29.93 -2.70
N CYS A 216 -4.66 -29.31 -2.23
CA CYS A 216 -4.74 -28.78 -0.87
C CYS A 216 -4.50 -29.88 0.19
N LYS A 217 -5.11 -31.06 0.01
CA LYS A 217 -4.90 -32.22 0.91
C LYS A 217 -3.45 -32.69 0.90
N LYS A 218 -2.83 -32.83 -0.28
CA LYS A 218 -1.42 -33.22 -0.40
C LYS A 218 -0.50 -32.23 0.32
N ILE A 219 -0.71 -30.93 0.11
CA ILE A 219 0.06 -29.88 0.81
C ILE A 219 -0.14 -30.01 2.32
N PHE A 220 -1.38 -30.12 2.79
CA PHE A 220 -1.67 -30.29 4.21
C PHE A 220 -0.92 -31.48 4.80
N TYR A 221 -0.98 -32.66 4.18
CA TYR A 221 -0.29 -33.85 4.68
C TYR A 221 1.23 -33.68 4.72
N ILE A 222 1.84 -33.05 3.71
CA ILE A 222 3.30 -32.82 3.71
C ILE A 222 3.71 -31.90 4.87
N PHE A 223 2.95 -30.84 5.14
CA PHE A 223 3.25 -29.95 6.27
C PHE A 223 2.95 -30.61 7.62
N SER A 224 1.86 -31.38 7.73
CA SER A 224 1.53 -32.14 8.95
C SER A 224 2.61 -33.19 9.25
N ASP A 225 3.04 -33.95 8.26
CA ASP A 225 4.11 -34.94 8.37
C ASP A 225 5.43 -34.28 8.80
N PHE A 226 5.80 -33.17 8.16
CA PHE A 226 6.98 -32.40 8.53
C PHE A 226 6.96 -31.93 10.00
N ILE A 227 5.81 -31.48 10.50
CA ILE A 227 5.66 -31.04 11.89
C ILE A 227 5.69 -32.23 12.86
N ILE A 228 4.92 -33.29 12.58
CA ILE A 228 4.79 -34.45 13.46
C ILE A 228 6.10 -35.21 13.58
N ASN A 229 6.82 -35.36 12.47
CA ASN A 229 8.04 -36.16 12.38
C ASN A 229 9.34 -35.35 12.52
N ASN A 230 9.26 -34.08 12.97
CA ASN A 230 10.42 -33.17 13.10
C ASN A 230 11.30 -33.14 11.83
N GLY A 231 10.64 -33.00 10.67
CA GLY A 231 11.32 -33.00 9.38
C GLY A 231 12.41 -31.94 9.27
N LEU A 232 13.45 -32.23 8.49
CA LEU A 232 14.53 -31.30 8.20
C LEU A 232 14.19 -30.45 6.97
N PHE A 233 14.45 -29.15 7.03
CA PHE A 233 14.33 -28.27 5.87
C PHE A 233 15.32 -28.68 4.76
N PRO A 234 14.96 -28.49 3.46
CA PRO A 234 13.75 -27.84 2.95
C PRO A 234 12.53 -28.77 2.82
N ILE A 235 11.31 -28.22 2.93
CA ILE A 235 10.09 -28.98 2.61
C ILE A 235 9.97 -29.06 1.10
N ARG A 236 9.94 -30.28 0.57
CA ARG A 236 9.79 -30.56 -0.87
C ARG A 236 8.35 -30.93 -1.16
N LEU A 237 7.64 -30.08 -1.91
CA LEU A 237 6.29 -30.36 -2.38
C LEU A 237 6.39 -30.93 -3.80
N ASN A 238 6.09 -32.21 -3.97
CA ASN A 238 5.98 -32.84 -5.28
C ASN A 238 4.50 -32.95 -5.66
N ILE A 239 4.03 -32.01 -6.48
CA ILE A 239 2.65 -32.01 -6.98
C ILE A 239 2.74 -32.38 -8.45
N LYS A 240 2.75 -33.69 -8.74
CA LYS A 240 2.65 -34.18 -10.11
C LYS A 240 1.30 -33.77 -10.70
N ASP A 241 1.33 -33.02 -11.79
CA ASP A 241 0.20 -32.72 -12.65
C ASP A 241 0.62 -33.03 -14.10
N ASP A 242 -0.08 -33.96 -14.76
CA ASP A 242 0.27 -34.44 -16.11
C ASP A 242 0.19 -33.32 -17.18
N LYS A 243 -0.35 -32.14 -16.82
CA LYS A 243 -0.56 -31.00 -17.71
C LYS A 243 0.55 -29.94 -17.67
N TYR A 244 1.42 -29.91 -16.66
CA TYR A 244 2.42 -28.85 -16.47
C TYR A 244 3.82 -29.39 -16.16
N ASP A 245 4.86 -28.80 -16.77
CA ASP A 245 6.26 -29.25 -16.67
C ASP A 245 6.96 -28.82 -15.35
N ILE A 246 6.19 -28.37 -14.34
CA ILE A 246 6.69 -27.94 -13.02
C ILE A 246 6.09 -28.85 -11.95
N ASN A 247 6.89 -29.79 -11.45
CA ASN A 247 6.42 -30.81 -10.50
C ASN A 247 6.96 -30.64 -9.07
N GLN A 248 7.90 -29.71 -8.84
CA GLN A 248 8.58 -29.61 -7.54
C GLN A 248 8.72 -28.16 -7.04
N TYR A 249 8.21 -27.94 -5.83
CA TYR A 249 8.37 -26.70 -5.07
C TYR A 249 9.27 -26.96 -3.88
N GLU A 250 10.22 -26.07 -3.62
CA GLU A 250 11.02 -26.12 -2.39
C GLU A 250 10.70 -24.92 -1.49
N TYR A 251 10.31 -25.23 -0.27
CA TYR A 251 10.09 -24.27 0.80
C TYR A 251 11.27 -24.29 1.77
N MET A 252 11.99 -23.17 1.84
CA MET A 252 13.22 -23.07 2.64
C MET A 252 13.14 -21.89 3.63
N ILE A 253 13.78 -22.06 4.78
CA ILE A 253 14.11 -20.95 5.69
C ILE A 253 15.37 -20.26 5.17
N LYS A 254 15.27 -18.96 4.85
CA LYS A 254 16.37 -18.17 4.28
C LYS A 254 17.43 -17.79 5.31
N ASN A 255 17.07 -17.70 6.58
CA ASN A 255 17.98 -17.35 7.67
C ASN A 255 17.45 -17.79 9.04
N PRO A 256 18.29 -17.85 10.09
CA PRO A 256 17.87 -18.20 11.46
C PRO A 256 16.79 -17.28 12.06
N LYS A 257 16.48 -16.15 11.41
CA LYS A 257 15.49 -15.16 11.83
C LYS A 257 14.08 -15.39 11.23
N GLY A 258 13.85 -16.54 10.58
CA GLY A 258 12.49 -16.94 10.15
C GLY A 258 11.96 -16.24 8.90
N ARG A 259 12.81 -15.67 8.04
CA ARG A 259 12.34 -15.19 6.72
C ARG A 259 12.23 -16.38 5.75
N TYR A 260 11.02 -16.67 5.28
CA TYR A 260 10.76 -17.78 4.34
C TYR A 260 10.92 -17.34 2.89
N ALA A 261 11.35 -18.24 2.02
CA ALA A 261 11.39 -18.03 0.57
C ALA A 261 10.86 -19.26 -0.17
N ASN A 262 10.05 -19.00 -1.20
CA ASN A 262 9.48 -20.02 -2.08
C ASN A 262 10.29 -20.04 -3.37
N TYR A 263 10.85 -21.20 -3.74
CA TYR A 263 11.57 -21.38 -4.99
C TYR A 263 10.90 -22.44 -5.86
N PHE A 264 10.89 -22.18 -7.16
CA PHE A 264 10.46 -23.12 -8.18
C PHE A 264 11.69 -23.74 -8.84
N LEU A 265 11.69 -25.04 -9.05
CA LEU A 265 12.81 -25.76 -9.68
C LEU A 265 12.44 -26.20 -11.09
N ASP A 266 13.38 -26.02 -12.02
CA ASP A 266 13.32 -26.65 -13.33
C ASP A 266 13.55 -28.17 -13.20
N ASN A 267 12.68 -28.98 -13.80
CA ASN A 267 12.75 -30.44 -13.70
C ASN A 267 13.97 -31.03 -14.41
N LYS A 268 14.42 -30.44 -15.52
CA LYS A 268 15.50 -30.97 -16.36
C LYS A 268 16.86 -30.55 -15.81
N THR A 269 16.99 -29.29 -15.39
CA THR A 269 18.28 -28.74 -14.97
C THR A 269 18.44 -28.63 -13.46
N ARG A 270 17.38 -28.91 -12.66
CA ARG A 270 17.36 -28.74 -11.19
C ARG A 270 17.77 -27.34 -10.73
N ARG A 271 17.62 -26.33 -11.60
CA ARG A 271 17.98 -24.94 -11.33
C ARG A 271 16.78 -24.21 -10.72
N PHE A 272 17.04 -23.29 -9.79
CA PHE A 272 16.03 -22.34 -9.34
C PHE A 272 15.59 -21.41 -10.49
N LEU A 273 14.28 -21.37 -10.72
CA LEU A 273 13.65 -20.47 -11.65
C LEU A 273 13.53 -19.07 -11.03
N THR A 274 13.82 -18.05 -11.82
CA THR A 274 13.51 -16.66 -11.49
C THR A 274 12.00 -16.44 -11.50
N ARG A 275 11.52 -15.41 -10.79
CA ARG A 275 10.09 -15.04 -10.78
C ARG A 275 9.50 -14.86 -12.18
N ARG A 276 10.29 -14.37 -13.14
CA ARG A 276 9.85 -14.19 -14.54
C ARG A 276 9.68 -15.55 -15.24
N GLU A 277 10.62 -16.46 -15.06
CA GLU A 277 10.57 -17.82 -15.62
C GLU A 277 9.40 -18.62 -15.02
N THR A 278 9.15 -18.50 -13.72
CA THR A 278 7.98 -19.09 -13.06
C THR A 278 6.66 -18.60 -13.67
N VAL A 279 6.52 -17.29 -13.91
CA VAL A 279 5.27 -16.71 -14.44
C VAL A 279 5.05 -17.09 -15.91
N ILE A 280 6.11 -17.16 -16.72
CA ILE A 280 6.03 -17.58 -18.13
C ILE A 280 5.61 -19.05 -18.24
N ASN A 281 6.18 -19.93 -17.41
CA ASN A 281 5.82 -21.35 -17.41
C ASN A 281 4.40 -21.63 -16.85
N ALA A 282 3.88 -20.77 -15.97
CA ALA A 282 2.52 -20.87 -15.45
C ALA A 282 1.44 -20.25 -16.36
N LYS A 283 1.82 -19.38 -17.31
CA LYS A 283 0.89 -18.73 -18.26
C LYS A 283 1.26 -19.07 -19.70
N ARG A 284 0.81 -20.24 -20.18
CA ARG A 284 0.42 -20.34 -21.60
C ARG A 284 -0.95 -19.67 -21.77
N ILE A 285 -0.95 -18.34 -21.91
CA ILE A 285 -2.09 -17.61 -22.47
C ILE A 285 -1.72 -17.38 -23.93
N GLU A 286 -2.26 -18.21 -24.81
CA GLU A 286 -1.92 -18.20 -26.24
C GLU A 286 -2.64 -17.10 -27.02
N ASN A 287 -3.63 -16.42 -26.44
CA ASN A 287 -4.39 -15.41 -27.16
C ASN A 287 -4.84 -14.23 -26.27
N VAL A 288 -4.24 -13.06 -26.49
CA VAL A 288 -4.45 -11.83 -25.71
C VAL A 288 -5.86 -11.24 -25.94
N GLU A 289 -6.50 -11.57 -27.05
CA GLU A 289 -7.81 -11.03 -27.44
C GLU A 289 -8.99 -11.63 -26.67
N GLN A 290 -8.80 -12.71 -25.91
CA GLN A 290 -9.86 -13.34 -25.12
C GLN A 290 -10.09 -12.68 -23.75
N LEU A 291 -9.47 -11.54 -23.45
CA LEU A 291 -9.67 -10.80 -22.20
C LEU A 291 -11.01 -10.04 -22.26
N PRO A 292 -12.05 -10.42 -21.49
CA PRO A 292 -13.29 -9.67 -21.48
C PRO A 292 -13.10 -8.34 -20.74
N ILE A 293 -13.00 -7.25 -21.50
CA ILE A 293 -13.08 -5.88 -20.96
C ILE A 293 -14.54 -5.61 -20.59
N ARG A 294 -14.85 -5.53 -19.28
CA ARG A 294 -16.19 -5.11 -18.82
C ARG A 294 -16.17 -3.65 -18.39
N PHE A 295 -16.83 -2.79 -19.16
CA PHE A 295 -17.28 -1.48 -18.69
C PHE A 295 -18.70 -1.61 -18.12
N LYS A 296 -18.99 -0.94 -17.01
CA LYS A 296 -20.37 -0.77 -16.55
C LYS A 296 -20.99 0.33 -17.43
N LYS A 297 -22.03 -0.01 -18.20
CA LYS A 297 -22.84 1.01 -18.90
C LYS A 297 -23.56 1.88 -17.87
N LYS A 298 -23.73 3.16 -18.24
CA LYS A 298 -24.54 4.15 -17.52
C LYS A 298 -25.97 3.63 -17.33
#